data_AF-A0A0B1S6B6-F1
#
_entry.id   AF-A0A0B1S6B6-F1
#
_cell.length_a   1.000
_cell.length_b   1.000
_cell.length_c   1.000
_cell.angle_alpha   90.00
_cell.angle_beta   90.00
_cell.angle_gamma   90.00
#
_symmetry.space_group_name_H-M   'P 1'
#
loop_
_entity.id
_entity.type
_entity.pdbx_description
1 polymer ?
#
loop_
_entity_poly.entity_id
_entity_poly.type
_entity_poly.pdbx_seq_one_letter_code
_entity_poly.pdbx_strand_id
1 'polypeptide(L)'
;MLVEHFNSHVRYGAAMALGIACAGTGYKEAISLLEPLLSAKENYVRQGAVIALSFIYVQQTDISCPKVGEFRKQLTKMTTEKGEDSMAKFGAIIAQGILDVGGRNMTIALHNRSGTTDMAGVVGMMAFQQFWYWHSMVPFISLACKPTCLIALTKDLQ
;
A
#
# COMPACT_ATOMS: atom_id res chain seq x y z
N MET A 1 7.63 -5.93 19.48
CA MET A 1 7.75 -6.28 18.03
C MET A 1 8.70 -5.33 17.32
N LEU A 2 9.19 -5.65 16.11
CA LEU A 2 10.01 -4.71 15.29
C LEU A 2 9.30 -3.39 14.99
N VAL A 3 7.97 -3.43 14.94
CA VAL A 3 7.08 -2.27 14.74
C VAL A 3 7.08 -1.30 15.93
N GLU A 4 7.42 -1.77 17.13
CA GLU A 4 7.47 -0.98 18.37
C GLU A 4 8.91 -0.60 18.76
N HIS A 5 9.86 -0.87 17.86
CA HIS A 5 11.27 -0.65 18.16
C HIS A 5 11.58 0.83 18.41
N PHE A 6 12.50 1.13 19.33
CA PHE A 6 12.85 2.51 19.69
C PHE A 6 13.32 3.33 18.48
N ASN A 7 14.07 2.69 17.57
CA ASN A 7 14.55 3.33 16.35
C ASN A 7 13.43 3.44 15.31
N SER A 8 13.10 4.68 14.97
CA SER A 8 12.07 5.08 14.02
C SER A 8 12.33 4.56 12.59
N HIS A 9 13.59 4.38 12.17
CA HIS A 9 13.92 3.77 10.88
C HIS A 9 13.54 2.29 10.82
N VAL A 10 13.71 1.57 11.93
CA VAL A 10 13.32 0.15 12.05
C VAL A 10 11.80 0.03 11.99
N ARG A 11 11.07 0.93 12.66
CA ARG A 11 9.61 0.99 12.60
C ARG A 11 9.10 1.21 11.17
N TYR A 12 9.71 2.14 10.45
CA TYR A 12 9.38 2.40 9.04
C TYR A 12 9.60 1.17 8.15
N GLY A 13 10.77 0.54 8.25
CA GLY A 13 11.09 -0.66 7.47
C GLY A 13 10.17 -1.83 7.78
N ALA A 14 9.86 -2.04 9.06
CA ALA A 14 8.92 -3.07 9.50
C ALA A 14 7.49 -2.81 8.98
N ALA A 15 7.04 -1.55 8.99
CA ALA A 15 5.73 -1.17 8.46
C ALA A 15 5.63 -1.48 6.96
N MET A 16 6.63 -1.08 6.18
CA MET A 16 6.66 -1.33 4.74
C MET A 16 6.76 -2.83 4.42
N ALA A 17 7.56 -3.59 5.18
CA ALA A 17 7.66 -5.04 5.01
C ALA A 17 6.31 -5.74 5.25
N LEU A 18 5.59 -5.36 6.31
CA LEU A 18 4.24 -5.87 6.58
C LEU A 18 3.26 -5.49 5.47
N GLY A 19 3.29 -4.24 5.00
CA GLY A 19 2.43 -3.76 3.93
C GLY A 19 2.61 -4.55 2.63
N ILE A 20 3.85 -4.82 2.23
CA ILE A 20 4.15 -5.60 1.02
C ILE A 20 3.79 -7.07 1.21
N ALA A 21 4.17 -7.68 2.34
CA ALA A 21 3.93 -9.10 2.58
C ALA A 21 2.43 -9.43 2.67
N CYS A 22 1.63 -8.51 3.22
CA CYS A 22 0.18 -8.68 3.40
C CYS A 22 -0.64 -7.93 2.34
N ALA A 23 -0.04 -7.51 1.22
CA ALA A 23 -0.73 -6.75 0.19
C ALA A 23 -1.95 -7.50 -0.36
N GLY A 24 -3.10 -6.84 -0.42
CA GLY A 24 -4.36 -7.40 -0.95
C GLY A 24 -5.02 -8.49 -0.09
N THR A 25 -4.41 -8.91 1.03
CA THR A 25 -4.96 -9.99 1.88
C THR A 25 -6.04 -9.53 2.86
N GLY A 26 -6.04 -8.25 3.25
CA GLY A 26 -6.92 -7.76 4.31
C GLY A 26 -6.60 -8.33 5.70
N TYR A 27 -5.35 -8.71 5.98
CA TYR A 27 -4.97 -9.37 7.23
C TYR A 27 -5.18 -8.45 8.46
N LYS A 28 -6.15 -8.80 9.30
CA LYS A 28 -6.61 -7.97 10.44
C LYS A 28 -5.55 -7.70 11.49
N GLU A 29 -4.67 -8.67 11.75
CA GLU A 29 -3.59 -8.51 12.72
C GLU A 29 -2.54 -7.51 12.22
N ALA A 30 -2.15 -7.58 10.94
CA ALA A 30 -1.23 -6.60 10.35
C ALA A 30 -1.81 -5.19 10.41
N ILE A 31 -3.12 -5.04 10.17
CA ILE A 31 -3.83 -3.76 10.32
C ILE A 31 -3.72 -3.25 11.77
N SER A 32 -4.02 -4.09 12.75
CA SER A 32 -3.96 -3.70 14.17
C SER A 32 -2.57 -3.29 14.64
N LEU A 33 -1.51 -3.82 14.01
CA LEU A 33 -0.13 -3.44 14.29
C LEU A 33 0.28 -2.13 13.62
N LEU A 34 -0.29 -1.80 12.46
CA LEU A 34 0.04 -0.59 11.71
C LEU A 34 -0.77 0.64 12.17
N GLU A 35 -1.97 0.43 12.73
CA GLU A 35 -2.83 1.53 13.22
C GLU A 35 -2.14 2.46 14.23
N PRO A 36 -1.44 1.98 15.27
CA PRO A 36 -0.73 2.85 16.20
C PRO A 36 0.36 3.71 15.53
N LEU A 37 0.96 3.24 14.43
CA LEU A 37 2.00 3.99 13.71
C LEU A 37 1.44 5.22 12.98
N LEU A 38 0.13 5.28 12.73
CA LEU A 38 -0.51 6.47 12.16
C LEU A 38 -0.43 7.68 13.10
N SER A 39 -0.25 7.45 14.40
CA SER A 39 -0.07 8.51 15.41
C SER A 39 1.39 8.66 15.86
N ALA A 40 2.34 8.08 15.12
CA ALA A 40 3.76 8.21 15.43
C ALA A 40 4.22 9.67 15.38
N LYS A 41 5.15 10.02 16.28
CA LYS A 41 5.76 11.35 16.35
C LYS A 41 6.51 11.70 15.06
N GLU A 42 7.17 10.72 14.46
CA GLU A 42 7.98 10.90 13.25
C GLU A 42 7.13 10.85 11.97
N ASN A 43 7.26 11.89 11.14
CA ASN A 43 6.45 12.07 9.95
C ASN A 43 6.67 10.96 8.89
N TYR A 44 7.90 10.49 8.73
CA TYR A 44 8.22 9.41 7.80
C TYR A 44 7.68 8.04 8.24
N VAL A 45 7.57 7.79 9.55
CA VAL A 45 6.95 6.57 10.07
C VAL A 45 5.45 6.60 9.77
N ARG A 46 4.78 7.76 9.99
CA ARG A 46 3.38 7.95 9.58
C ARG A 46 3.20 7.74 8.08
N GLN A 47 4.07 8.32 7.26
CA GLN A 47 4.06 8.14 5.80
C GLN A 47 4.15 6.64 5.42
N GLY A 48 5.09 5.90 6.00
CA GLY A 48 5.25 4.47 5.76
C GLY A 48 4.05 3.64 6.19
N ALA A 49 3.48 3.96 7.37
CA ALA A 49 2.30 3.28 7.88
C ALA A 49 1.08 3.49 6.97
N VAL A 50 0.89 4.72 6.48
CA VAL A 50 -0.20 5.07 5.55
C VAL A 50 -0.06 4.33 4.22
N ILE A 51 1.14 4.27 3.64
CA ILE A 51 1.40 3.51 2.41
C ILE A 51 1.23 2.01 2.66
N ALA A 52 1.77 1.47 3.75
CA ALA A 52 1.64 0.05 4.09
C ALA A 52 0.18 -0.39 4.28
N LEU A 53 -0.64 0.40 4.97
CA LEU A 53 -2.07 0.14 5.11
C LEU A 53 -2.80 0.18 3.77
N SER A 54 -2.42 1.10 2.86
CA SER A 54 -3.02 1.14 1.52
C SER A 54 -2.75 -0.14 0.70
N PHE A 55 -1.58 -0.77 0.87
CA PHE A 55 -1.28 -2.07 0.26
C PHE A 55 -2.16 -3.19 0.80
N ILE A 56 -2.41 -3.22 2.11
CA ILE A 56 -3.24 -4.27 2.72
C ILE A 56 -4.71 -4.09 2.33
N TYR A 57 -5.18 -2.86 2.23
CA TYR A 57 -6.56 -2.51 1.90
C TYR A 57 -6.86 -2.46 0.39
N VAL A 58 -5.87 -2.70 -0.49
CA VAL A 58 -6.11 -2.72 -1.94
C VAL A 58 -7.17 -3.77 -2.28
N GLN A 59 -8.18 -3.38 -3.09
CA GLN A 59 -9.36 -4.19 -3.43
C GLN A 59 -10.24 -4.68 -2.27
N GLN A 60 -9.98 -4.29 -1.03
CA GLN A 60 -10.84 -4.65 0.09
C GLN A 60 -12.07 -3.74 0.15
N THR A 61 -13.21 -4.32 0.53
CA THR A 61 -14.49 -3.61 0.64
C THR A 61 -14.86 -3.43 2.11
N ASP A 62 -15.79 -2.53 2.40
CA ASP A 62 -16.27 -2.31 3.77
C ASP A 62 -16.93 -3.56 4.38
N ILE A 63 -17.38 -4.51 3.54
CA ILE A 63 -17.94 -5.79 3.99
C ILE A 63 -16.83 -6.72 4.49
N SER A 64 -15.70 -6.82 3.77
CA SER A 64 -14.58 -7.67 4.17
C SER A 64 -13.80 -7.06 5.33
N CYS A 65 -13.59 -5.75 5.30
CA CYS A 65 -12.88 -4.98 6.31
C CYS A 65 -13.59 -3.63 6.56
N PRO A 66 -14.37 -3.48 7.65
CA PRO A 66 -15.14 -2.25 7.93
C PRO A 66 -14.26 -1.02 8.18
N LYS A 67 -12.97 -1.23 8.45
CA LYS A 67 -11.99 -0.17 8.68
C LYS A 67 -11.54 0.57 7.41
N VAL A 68 -11.83 0.03 6.22
CA VAL A 68 -11.44 0.66 4.94
C VAL A 68 -12.10 2.04 4.78
N GLY A 69 -13.41 2.15 5.08
CA GLY A 69 -14.12 3.42 5.02
C GLY A 69 -13.58 4.48 5.98
N GLU A 70 -13.20 4.09 7.20
CA GLU A 70 -12.57 4.99 8.18
C GLU A 70 -11.18 5.44 7.71
N PHE A 71 -10.37 4.51 7.20
CA PHE A 71 -9.05 4.80 6.66
C PHE A 71 -9.12 5.78 5.50
N ARG A 72 -10.08 5.64 4.58
CA ARG A 72 -10.29 6.60 3.48
C ARG A 72 -10.60 8.01 3.98
N LYS A 73 -11.48 8.15 4.98
CA LYS A 73 -11.77 9.45 5.60
C LYS A 73 -10.52 10.06 6.25
N GLN A 74 -9.72 9.22 6.92
CA GLN A 74 -8.48 9.64 7.55
C GLN A 74 -7.44 10.13 6.54
N LEU A 75 -7.31 9.44 5.39
CA LEU A 75 -6.44 9.87 4.29
C LEU A 75 -6.86 11.25 3.76
N THR A 76 -8.15 11.46 3.49
CA THR A 76 -8.65 12.76 3.00
C THR A 76 -8.40 13.88 4.01
N LYS A 77 -8.58 13.58 5.31
CA LYS A 77 -8.25 14.53 6.38
C LYS A 77 -6.77 14.90 6.38
N MET A 78 -5.86 13.92 6.35
CA MET A 78 -4.42 14.16 6.31
C MET A 78 -3.98 15.00 5.10
N THR A 79 -4.60 14.79 3.93
CA THR A 79 -4.26 15.58 2.72
C THR A 79 -4.75 17.02 2.81
N THR A 80 -5.89 17.28 3.47
CA THR A 80 -6.53 18.60 3.51
C THR A 80 -6.07 19.49 4.67
N GLU A 81 -5.59 18.89 5.77
CA GLU A 81 -5.15 19.64 6.95
C GLU A 81 -3.90 20.48 6.68
N LYS A 82 -3.98 21.80 6.93
CA LYS A 82 -2.85 22.71 6.71
C LYS A 82 -1.67 22.45 7.66
N GLY A 83 -1.94 22.00 8.88
CA GLY A 83 -0.92 21.74 9.90
C GLY A 83 -0.15 20.43 9.73
N GLU A 84 -0.57 19.55 8.80
CA GLU A 84 0.15 18.31 8.53
C GLU A 84 1.43 18.53 7.73
N ASP A 85 2.42 17.69 8.02
CA ASP A 85 3.73 17.75 7.40
C ASP A 85 3.67 17.36 5.91
N SER A 86 4.46 18.04 5.07
CA SER A 86 4.50 17.79 3.62
C SER A 86 4.82 16.33 3.28
N MET A 87 5.66 15.66 4.09
CA MET A 87 6.02 14.26 3.91
C MET A 87 4.85 13.32 4.21
N ALA A 88 4.10 13.58 5.28
CA ALA A 88 2.91 12.80 5.63
C ALA A 88 1.82 12.98 4.56
N LYS A 89 1.62 14.21 4.06
CA LYS A 89 0.72 14.52 2.94
C LYS A 89 1.09 13.75 1.67
N PHE A 90 2.37 13.71 1.32
CA PHE A 90 2.86 12.96 0.17
C PHE A 90 2.52 11.46 0.28
N GLY A 91 2.72 10.86 1.46
CA GLY A 91 2.31 9.48 1.73
C GLY A 91 0.80 9.27 1.61
N ALA A 92 0.00 10.19 2.14
CA ALA A 92 -1.46 10.12 2.07
C ALA A 92 -1.99 10.19 0.63
N ILE A 93 -1.39 11.04 -0.22
CA ILE A 93 -1.76 11.14 -1.65
C ILE A 93 -1.42 9.84 -2.39
N ILE A 94 -0.22 9.29 -2.15
CA ILE A 94 0.19 8.01 -2.76
C ILE A 94 -0.73 6.88 -2.29
N ALA A 95 -1.04 6.81 -1.00
CA ALA A 95 -1.93 5.80 -0.43
C ALA A 95 -3.35 5.86 -1.03
N GLN A 96 -3.88 7.06 -1.27
CA GLN A 96 -5.16 7.22 -1.98
C GLN A 96 -5.07 6.67 -3.41
N GLY A 97 -3.98 6.99 -4.13
CA GLY A 97 -3.73 6.46 -5.47
C GLY A 97 -3.62 4.94 -5.51
N ILE A 98 -2.99 4.32 -4.51
CA ILE A 98 -2.87 2.87 -4.37
C ILE A 98 -4.24 2.23 -4.10
N LEU A 99 -5.06 2.81 -3.22
CA LEU A 99 -6.39 2.29 -2.90
C LEU A 99 -7.35 2.27 -4.09
N ASP A 100 -7.20 3.24 -5.00
CA ASP A 100 -8.06 3.39 -6.18
C ASP A 100 -7.32 3.01 -7.49
N VAL A 101 -6.26 2.22 -7.37
CA VAL A 101 -5.43 1.80 -8.51
C VAL A 101 -6.25 1.10 -9.59
N GLY A 102 -6.06 1.53 -10.85
CA GLY A 102 -6.81 1.00 -11.99
C GLY A 102 -8.34 1.14 -11.87
N GLY A 103 -8.84 2.13 -11.11
CA GLY A 103 -10.27 2.27 -10.84
C GLY A 103 -10.82 1.16 -9.95
N ARG A 104 -9.99 0.62 -9.04
CA ARG A 104 -10.25 -0.56 -8.19
C ARG A 104 -10.33 -1.90 -8.95
N ASN A 105 -9.98 -1.93 -10.24
CA ASN A 105 -9.93 -3.15 -11.04
C ASN A 105 -8.57 -3.86 -10.99
N MET A 106 -7.57 -3.23 -10.37
CA MET A 106 -6.22 -3.77 -10.23
C MET A 106 -5.88 -4.02 -8.77
N THR A 107 -5.04 -5.03 -8.53
CA THR A 107 -4.43 -5.33 -7.23
C THR A 107 -2.92 -5.27 -7.35
N ILE A 108 -2.23 -5.27 -6.21
CA ILE A 108 -0.78 -5.36 -6.17
C ILE A 108 -0.44 -6.81 -5.82
N ALA A 109 0.22 -7.50 -6.74
CA ALA A 109 0.57 -8.91 -6.58
C ALA A 109 2.01 -9.16 -7.05
N LEU A 110 2.78 -9.84 -6.19
CA LEU A 110 4.17 -10.24 -6.45
C LEU A 110 4.28 -11.68 -6.99
N HIS A 111 3.18 -12.42 -6.95
CA HIS A 111 3.10 -13.81 -7.37
C HIS A 111 1.93 -13.99 -8.33
N ASN A 112 2.12 -14.83 -9.34
CA ASN A 112 1.03 -15.29 -10.18
C ASN A 112 0.16 -16.31 -9.43
N ARG A 113 -1.05 -16.54 -9.96
CA ARG A 113 -1.98 -17.56 -9.44
C ARG A 113 -1.38 -18.98 -9.45
N SER A 114 -0.41 -19.24 -10.32
CA SER A 114 0.36 -20.48 -10.39
C SER A 114 1.42 -20.63 -9.28
N GLY A 115 1.62 -19.62 -8.43
CA GLY A 115 2.63 -19.61 -7.37
C GLY A 115 4.02 -19.16 -7.82
N THR A 116 4.23 -18.93 -9.12
CA THR A 116 5.50 -18.37 -9.63
C THR A 116 5.61 -16.89 -9.29
N THR A 117 6.76 -16.45 -8.80
CA THR A 117 7.08 -15.03 -8.59
C THR A 117 7.04 -14.26 -9.91
N ASP A 118 6.31 -13.15 -9.95
CA ASP A 118 6.35 -12.23 -11.08
C ASP A 118 7.54 -11.27 -10.92
N MET A 119 8.57 -11.47 -11.74
CA MET A 119 9.78 -10.67 -11.68
C MET A 119 9.51 -9.18 -11.91
N ALA A 120 8.57 -8.85 -12.81
CA ALA A 120 8.23 -7.47 -13.10
C ALA A 120 7.59 -6.78 -11.88
N GLY A 121 6.67 -7.45 -11.20
CA GLY A 121 6.07 -6.93 -9.97
C GLY A 121 7.08 -6.79 -8.83
N VAL A 122 7.97 -7.75 -8.66
CA VAL A 122 9.04 -7.69 -7.64
C VAL A 122 9.99 -6.53 -7.90
N VAL A 123 10.46 -6.37 -9.14
CA VAL A 123 11.35 -5.26 -9.52
C VAL A 123 10.63 -3.92 -9.38
N GLY A 124 9.37 -3.82 -9.81
CA GLY A 124 8.55 -2.61 -9.66
C GLY A 124 8.39 -2.20 -8.20
N MET A 125 8.17 -3.17 -7.31
CA MET A 125 8.04 -2.89 -5.88
C MET A 125 9.37 -2.54 -5.22
N MET A 126 10.46 -3.18 -5.64
CA MET A 126 11.81 -2.86 -5.16
C MET A 126 12.25 -1.45 -5.60
N ALA A 127 11.98 -1.07 -6.84
CA ALA A 127 12.25 0.29 -7.34
C ALA A 127 11.39 1.33 -6.61
N PHE A 128 10.09 1.04 -6.40
CA PHE A 128 9.20 1.92 -5.63
C PHE A 128 9.78 2.26 -4.26
N GLN A 129 10.34 1.30 -3.52
CA GLN A 129 10.94 1.56 -2.19
C GLN A 129 12.08 2.59 -2.19
N GLN A 130 12.74 2.79 -3.35
CA GLN A 130 13.81 3.78 -3.50
C GLN A 130 13.28 5.21 -3.71
N PHE A 131 11.97 5.46 -3.52
CA PHE A 131 11.38 6.79 -3.65
C PHE A 131 12.00 7.83 -2.71
N TRP A 132 12.61 7.39 -1.60
CA TRP A 132 13.34 8.24 -0.66
C TRP A 132 14.51 8.97 -1.30
N TYR A 133 15.25 8.29 -2.17
CA TYR A 133 16.39 8.86 -2.88
C TYR A 133 15.95 9.60 -4.14
N TRP A 134 14.94 9.05 -4.83
CA TRP A 134 14.43 9.65 -6.05
C TRP A 134 12.91 9.47 -6.20
N HIS A 135 12.17 10.56 -6.02
CA HIS A 135 10.71 10.59 -6.11
C HIS A 135 10.14 10.07 -7.44
N SER A 136 10.88 10.18 -8.54
CA SER A 136 10.52 9.63 -9.85
C SER A 136 10.48 8.10 -9.87
N MET A 137 10.85 7.42 -8.78
CA MET A 137 10.72 5.96 -8.64
C MET A 137 9.30 5.52 -8.23
N VAL A 138 8.44 6.44 -7.79
CA VAL A 138 7.04 6.12 -7.42
C VAL A 138 6.23 5.44 -8.54
N PRO A 139 6.30 5.88 -9.82
CA PRO A 139 5.52 5.29 -10.91
C PRO A 139 5.85 3.82 -11.22
N PHE A 140 7.01 3.30 -10.78
CA PHE A 140 7.39 1.90 -11.01
C PHE A 140 6.48 0.90 -10.30
N ILE A 141 5.67 1.36 -9.34
CA ILE A 141 4.58 0.57 -8.74
C ILE A 141 3.60 0.00 -9.80
N SER A 142 3.46 0.67 -10.94
CA SER A 142 2.61 0.21 -12.05
C SER A 142 2.96 -1.19 -12.55
N LEU A 143 4.24 -1.61 -12.46
CA LEU A 143 4.67 -2.96 -12.86
C LEU A 143 4.16 -4.05 -11.91
N ALA A 144 3.91 -3.71 -10.64
CA ALA A 144 3.32 -4.59 -9.64
C ALA A 144 1.79 -4.62 -9.67
N CYS A 145 1.17 -3.71 -10.42
CA CYS A 145 -0.28 -3.64 -10.57
C CYS A 145 -0.75 -4.69 -11.58
N LYS A 146 -1.65 -5.59 -11.15
CA LYS A 146 -2.23 -6.64 -11.98
C LYS A 146 -3.75 -6.50 -12.03
N PRO A 147 -4.37 -6.56 -13.22
CA PRO A 147 -5.82 -6.56 -13.33
C PRO A 147 -6.40 -7.85 -12.76
N THR A 148 -7.46 -7.74 -11.98
CA THR A 148 -8.24 -8.89 -11.48
C THR A 148 -9.53 -8.97 -12.28
N CYS A 149 -9.44 -9.52 -13.49
CA CYS A 149 -10.60 -9.73 -14.36
C CYS A 149 -10.64 -11.17 -14.87
N LEU A 150 -11.85 -11.63 -15.17
CA LEU A 150 -12.06 -12.86 -15.93
C LEU A 150 -12.18 -12.47 -17.40
N ILE A 151 -11.23 -12.93 -18.21
CA ILE A 151 -11.24 -12.75 -19.66
C ILE A 151 -11.76 -14.05 -20.25
N ALA A 152 -13.01 -14.05 -20.70
CA ALA A 152 -13.58 -15.15 -21.47
C ALA A 152 -13.14 -14.98 -22.93
N LEU A 153 -12.50 -16.00 -23.48
CA LEU A 153 -12.01 -15.99 -24.86
C LEU A 153 -12.43 -17.29 -25.53
N THR A 154 -13.05 -17.19 -26.71
CA THR A 154 -13.37 -18.36 -27.52
C THR A 154 -12.10 -18.94 -28.16
N LYS A 155 -12.18 -20.16 -28.69
CA LYS A 155 -11.05 -20.77 -29.43
C LYS A 155 -10.61 -19.91 -30.63
N ASP A 156 -11.55 -19.17 -31.21
CA ASP A 156 -11.32 -18.30 -32.35
C ASP A 156 -10.83 -16.90 -31.95
N LEU A 157 -10.49 -16.69 -30.67
CA LEU A 157 -10.02 -15.42 -30.10
C LEU A 157 -11.03 -14.27 -30.25
N GLN A 158 -12.32 -14.61 -30.38
CA GLN A 158 -13.47 -13.68 -30.36
C GLN A 158 -14.05 -13.57 -28.95
#